data_AF-A0A8K0UFS0-F1
#
_entry.id   AF-A0A8K0UFS0-F1
#
_cell.length_a   1.000
_cell.length_b   1.000
_cell.length_c   1.000
_cell.angle_alpha   90.00
_cell.angle_beta   90.00
_cell.angle_gamma   90.00
#
_symmetry.space_group_name_H-M   'P 1'
#
loop_
_entity.id
_entity.type
_entity.pdbx_description
1 polymer ?
#
loop_
_entity_poly.entity_id
_entity_poly.type
_entity_poly.pdbx_seq_one_letter_code
_entity_poly.pdbx_strand_id
1 'polypeptide(L)'
;MWCTRWYLPLVLLPLPIAPPFFLALFLLSLTLHARPCFYCIVLLTALFLSTCYWPPVPIETPLSTPWADNITTYADALFSLMPNLPKELVPADIPIVDHCWCDLTSGRFFEPFDVTRWEVQSVVRMKEELEELQILNAKIDAAEAEREGEEGSEEMVAAKRQNSTVTGTSNRTATMFSWSAILASRWPIFKTPSPSSLVESATSSSTPQPTSEPPHNPTTPTTPQAASSMNLPRIRREYDLRPYGFEMVVDFGWSRNES
;
A
#
# COMPACT_ATOMS: atom_id res chain seq x y z
N MET A 1 -4.77 20.24 -33.45
CA MET A 1 -4.79 19.52 -32.15
C MET A 1 -5.29 20.47 -31.07
N TRP A 2 -6.60 20.69 -30.99
CA TRP A 2 -7.19 21.60 -30.00
C TRP A 2 -7.37 20.96 -28.62
N CYS A 3 -7.26 19.62 -28.53
CA CYS A 3 -7.42 18.88 -27.28
C CYS A 3 -6.34 19.24 -26.24
N THR A 4 -5.09 19.50 -26.67
CA THR A 4 -3.98 19.83 -25.77
C THR A 4 -4.16 21.16 -25.04
N ARG A 5 -4.95 22.08 -25.61
CA ARG A 5 -5.28 23.36 -24.96
C ARG A 5 -6.10 23.15 -23.68
N TRP A 6 -6.89 22.08 -23.61
CA TRP A 6 -7.67 21.70 -22.44
C TRP A 6 -6.87 20.91 -21.39
N TYR A 7 -5.67 20.43 -21.75
CA TYR A 7 -4.77 19.71 -20.85
C TYR A 7 -3.71 20.61 -20.21
N LEU A 8 -3.56 21.86 -20.66
CA LEU A 8 -2.64 22.82 -20.05
C LEU A 8 -2.91 23.05 -18.54
N PRO A 9 -4.17 23.09 -18.07
CA PRO A 9 -4.46 23.14 -16.62
C PRO A 9 -4.01 21.90 -15.84
N LEU A 10 -3.94 20.72 -16.47
CA LEU A 10 -3.42 19.51 -15.81
C LEU A 10 -1.94 19.59 -15.48
N VAL A 11 -1.16 20.26 -16.34
CA VAL A 11 0.29 20.44 -16.13
C VAL A 11 0.57 21.46 -15.00
N LEU A 12 -0.39 22.35 -14.74
CA LEU A 12 -0.31 23.36 -13.67
C LEU A 12 -0.81 22.84 -12.32
N LEU A 13 -1.51 21.69 -12.29
CA LEU A 13 -1.85 21.04 -11.04
C LEU A 13 -0.58 20.43 -10.45
N PRO A 14 -0.28 20.66 -9.16
CA PRO A 14 0.83 20.00 -8.48
C PRO A 14 0.53 18.50 -8.35
N LEU A 15 0.83 17.74 -9.40
CA LEU A 15 1.03 16.31 -9.32
C LEU A 15 2.23 16.13 -8.38
N PRO A 16 2.07 15.51 -7.19
CA PRO A 16 1.23 14.34 -6.91
C PRO A 16 0.16 14.50 -5.81
N ILE A 17 -0.22 15.73 -5.42
CA ILE A 17 -1.01 15.99 -4.20
C ILE A 17 -2.53 15.91 -4.45
N ALA A 18 -2.97 15.92 -5.71
CA ALA A 18 -4.40 15.94 -6.04
C ALA A 18 -5.08 14.61 -5.64
N PRO A 19 -6.19 14.64 -4.88
CA PRO A 19 -6.93 13.43 -4.50
C PRO A 19 -7.43 12.65 -5.72
N PRO A 20 -7.53 11.31 -5.64
CA PRO A 20 -7.84 10.53 -6.82
C PRO A 20 -9.22 10.71 -7.43
N PHE A 21 -10.15 11.07 -6.56
CA PHE A 21 -11.46 11.53 -6.93
C PHE A 21 -11.44 12.78 -7.83
N PHE A 22 -10.57 13.76 -7.53
CA PHE A 22 -10.52 15.00 -8.32
C PHE A 22 -10.08 14.71 -9.75
N LEU A 23 -9.09 13.85 -9.96
CA LEU A 23 -8.67 13.48 -11.32
C LEU A 23 -9.71 12.60 -12.02
N ALA A 24 -10.39 11.70 -11.32
CA ALA A 24 -11.48 10.92 -11.90
C ALA A 24 -12.63 11.82 -12.36
N LEU A 25 -13.06 12.78 -11.52
CA LEU A 25 -14.06 13.78 -11.88
C LEU A 25 -13.59 14.70 -13.00
N PHE A 26 -12.31 15.07 -13.00
CA PHE A 26 -11.74 15.91 -14.03
C PHE A 26 -11.68 15.17 -15.38
N LEU A 27 -11.26 13.91 -15.39
CA LEU A 27 -11.29 13.03 -16.57
C LEU A 27 -12.73 12.81 -17.04
N LEU A 28 -13.68 12.59 -16.12
CA LEU A 28 -15.09 12.46 -16.45
C LEU A 28 -15.65 13.76 -17.06
N SER A 29 -15.36 14.91 -16.44
CA SER A 29 -15.76 16.22 -16.93
C SER A 29 -15.18 16.50 -18.31
N LEU A 30 -13.91 16.15 -18.53
CA LEU A 30 -13.24 16.27 -19.83
C LEU A 30 -13.83 15.33 -20.88
N THR A 31 -14.15 14.09 -20.54
CA THR A 31 -14.74 13.14 -21.49
C THR A 31 -16.12 13.61 -21.93
N LEU A 32 -16.90 14.20 -21.01
CA LEU A 32 -18.21 14.77 -21.30
C LEU A 32 -18.17 16.07 -22.12
N HIS A 33 -17.25 16.99 -21.81
CA HIS A 33 -17.21 18.31 -22.47
C HIS A 33 -16.37 18.33 -23.75
N ALA A 34 -15.25 17.60 -23.81
CA ALA A 34 -14.24 17.83 -24.83
C ALA A 34 -14.17 16.75 -25.92
N ARG A 35 -14.93 15.65 -25.82
CA ARG A 35 -14.85 14.46 -26.72
C ARG A 35 -13.39 14.12 -27.06
N PRO A 36 -12.57 13.76 -26.06
CA PRO A 36 -11.14 13.58 -26.26
C PRO A 36 -10.88 12.49 -27.31
N CYS A 37 -9.87 12.74 -28.14
CA CYS A 37 -9.41 11.76 -29.10
C CYS A 37 -8.88 10.51 -28.39
N PHE A 38 -8.95 9.33 -29.02
CA PHE A 38 -8.43 8.09 -28.42
C PHE A 38 -6.96 8.24 -27.97
N TYR A 39 -6.11 8.85 -28.80
CA TYR A 39 -4.71 9.14 -28.47
C TYR A 39 -4.55 10.02 -27.24
N CYS A 40 -5.48 10.96 -27.03
CA CYS A 40 -5.47 11.88 -25.91
C CYS A 40 -5.74 11.12 -24.60
N ILE A 41 -6.68 10.17 -24.62
CA ILE A 41 -6.98 9.29 -23.49
C ILE A 41 -5.77 8.42 -23.17
N VAL A 42 -5.18 7.78 -24.20
CA VAL A 42 -3.99 6.92 -24.01
C VAL A 42 -2.83 7.71 -23.42
N LEU A 43 -2.54 8.91 -23.93
CA LEU A 43 -1.47 9.76 -23.40
C LEU A 43 -1.73 10.20 -21.96
N LEU A 44 -2.98 10.57 -21.61
CA LEU A 44 -3.34 10.90 -20.23
C LEU A 44 -3.17 9.69 -19.32
N THR A 45 -3.66 8.51 -19.72
CA THR A 45 -3.51 7.30 -18.91
C THR A 45 -2.04 6.94 -18.71
N ALA A 46 -1.19 7.08 -19.74
CA ALA A 46 0.24 6.82 -19.62
C ALA A 46 0.92 7.83 -18.68
N LEU A 47 0.55 9.12 -18.77
CA LEU A 47 1.07 10.15 -17.88
C LEU A 47 0.67 9.88 -16.43
N PHE A 48 -0.58 9.48 -16.16
CA PHE A 48 -1.02 9.09 -14.82
C PHE A 48 -0.33 7.82 -14.31
N LEU A 49 -0.19 6.79 -15.13
CA LEU A 49 0.55 5.58 -14.76
C LEU A 49 2.01 5.88 -14.43
N SER A 50 2.64 6.84 -15.13
CA SER A 50 4.02 7.23 -14.83
C SER A 50 4.19 7.97 -13.51
N THR A 51 3.13 8.60 -12.98
CA THR A 51 3.18 9.26 -11.66
C THR A 51 3.12 8.28 -10.49
N CYS A 52 2.96 6.98 -10.77
CA CYS A 52 2.93 5.93 -9.76
C CYS A 52 4.31 5.44 -9.30
N TYR A 53 5.40 5.92 -9.91
CA TYR A 53 6.74 5.47 -9.55
C TYR A 53 7.30 6.29 -8.39
N TRP A 54 7.49 5.64 -7.25
CA TRP A 54 8.22 6.21 -6.13
C TRP A 54 9.62 5.60 -6.07
N PRO A 55 10.69 6.41 -6.16
CA PRO A 55 12.04 5.88 -5.98
C PRO A 55 12.19 5.36 -4.54
N PRO A 56 13.00 4.31 -4.32
CA PRO A 56 13.33 3.86 -2.97
C PRO A 56 14.03 4.99 -2.22
N VAL A 57 13.78 5.08 -0.92
CA VAL A 57 14.23 6.17 -0.06
C VAL A 57 15.31 5.63 0.88
N PRO A 58 16.42 6.37 1.11
CA PRO A 58 17.47 5.89 1.99
C PRO A 58 16.96 5.73 3.42
N ILE A 59 17.42 4.69 4.10
CA ILE A 59 16.91 4.28 5.42
C ILE A 59 17.10 5.36 6.52
N GLU A 60 18.08 6.25 6.33
CA GLU A 60 18.38 7.37 7.23
C GLU A 60 17.43 8.57 7.05
N THR A 61 16.47 8.49 6.13
CA THR A 61 15.51 9.57 5.90
C THR A 61 14.61 9.73 7.12
N PRO A 62 14.34 10.96 7.58
CA PRO A 62 13.42 11.18 8.68
C PRO A 62 11.98 10.84 8.27
N LEU A 63 11.23 10.28 9.22
CA LEU A 63 9.79 10.08 9.12
C LEU A 63 9.08 11.44 9.12
N SER A 64 7.98 11.54 8.40
CA SER A 64 7.12 12.72 8.37
C SER A 64 6.58 13.07 9.76
N THR A 65 6.25 12.05 10.54
CA THR A 65 5.89 12.15 11.95
C THR A 65 6.65 11.10 12.76
N PRO A 66 7.30 11.48 13.87
CA PRO A 66 8.02 10.51 14.70
C PRO A 66 7.02 9.54 15.35
N TRP A 67 7.31 8.24 15.32
CA TRP A 67 6.45 7.23 15.95
C TRP A 67 6.52 7.28 17.48
N ALA A 68 7.68 7.67 18.00
CA ALA A 68 7.99 7.86 19.41
C ALA A 68 9.11 8.89 19.53
N ASP A 69 9.38 9.38 20.74
CA ASP A 69 10.39 10.42 21.00
C ASP A 69 11.80 10.07 20.50
N ASN A 70 12.09 8.77 20.33
CA ASN A 70 13.38 8.23 19.88
C ASN A 70 13.35 7.62 18.47
N ILE A 71 12.19 7.54 17.82
CA ILE A 71 12.03 6.91 16.50
C ILE A 71 11.73 8.00 15.49
N THR A 72 12.79 8.51 14.85
CA THR A 72 12.70 9.66 13.94
C THR A 72 13.03 9.31 12.50
N THR A 73 13.70 8.19 12.26
CA THR A 73 14.09 7.73 10.91
C THR A 73 13.47 6.39 10.55
N TYR A 74 13.47 6.04 9.25
CA TYR A 74 13.03 4.70 8.84
C TYR A 74 13.93 3.60 9.43
N ALA A 75 15.23 3.87 9.62
CA ALA A 75 16.17 3.00 10.30
C ALA A 75 15.69 2.69 11.72
N ASP A 76 15.43 3.73 12.52
CA ASP A 76 14.97 3.60 13.90
C ASP A 76 13.66 2.82 13.98
N ALA A 77 12.74 3.11 13.05
CA ALA A 77 11.46 2.43 12.96
C ALA A 77 11.62 0.94 12.66
N LEU A 78 12.51 0.58 11.73
CA LEU A 78 12.80 -0.81 11.39
C LEU A 78 13.48 -1.55 12.55
N PHE A 79 14.48 -0.94 13.19
CA PHE A 79 15.15 -1.53 14.36
C PHE A 79 14.22 -1.67 15.57
N SER A 80 13.25 -0.76 15.73
CA SER A 80 12.23 -0.90 16.76
C SER A 80 11.32 -2.12 16.52
N LEU A 81 11.08 -2.49 15.26
CA LEU A 81 10.30 -3.68 14.92
C LEU A 81 11.15 -4.96 14.93
N MET A 82 12.46 -4.86 14.69
CA MET A 82 13.40 -5.99 14.62
C MET A 82 14.69 -5.70 15.42
N PRO A 83 14.65 -5.80 16.76
CA PRO A 83 15.80 -5.44 17.60
C PRO A 83 17.02 -6.37 17.41
N ASN A 84 16.81 -7.57 16.84
CA ASN A 84 17.86 -8.56 16.61
C ASN A 84 18.36 -8.59 15.16
N LEU A 85 18.07 -7.56 14.36
CA LEU A 85 18.47 -7.52 12.95
C LEU A 85 19.99 -7.36 12.83
N PRO A 86 20.72 -8.29 12.18
CA PRO A 86 22.15 -8.14 11.94
C PRO A 86 22.42 -6.92 11.05
N LYS A 87 23.46 -6.14 11.37
CA LYS A 87 23.83 -4.94 10.60
C LYS A 87 24.09 -5.21 9.11
N GLU A 88 24.51 -6.43 8.79
CA GLU A 88 24.80 -6.89 7.43
C GLU A 88 23.55 -7.09 6.59
N LEU A 89 22.39 -7.34 7.23
CA LEU A 89 21.10 -7.52 6.56
C LEU A 89 20.30 -6.22 6.43
N VAL A 90 20.79 -5.11 6.97
CA VAL A 90 20.08 -3.83 6.93
C VAL A 90 20.17 -3.26 5.50
N PRO A 91 19.04 -3.02 4.83
CA PRO A 91 19.06 -2.44 3.49
C PRO A 91 19.47 -0.97 3.54
N ALA A 92 20.21 -0.51 2.53
CA ALA A 92 20.57 0.91 2.40
C ALA A 92 19.34 1.78 2.08
N ASP A 93 18.41 1.23 1.30
CA ASP A 93 17.20 1.92 0.86
C ASP A 93 15.96 1.07 1.17
N ILE A 94 14.88 1.75 1.55
CA ILE A 94 13.57 1.12 1.77
C ILE A 94 12.69 1.42 0.55
N PRO A 95 12.15 0.36 -0.11
CA PRO A 95 11.13 0.52 -1.12
C PRO A 95 9.89 1.04 -0.43
N ILE A 96 9.46 2.22 -0.84
CA ILE A 96 8.24 2.79 -0.34
C ILE A 96 7.07 2.11 -1.03
N VAL A 97 6.01 1.78 -0.29
CA VAL A 97 4.85 1.07 -0.85
C VAL A 97 4.24 1.91 -1.96
N ASP A 98 4.17 1.38 -3.19
CA ASP A 98 3.66 2.11 -4.33
C ASP A 98 2.19 2.51 -4.11
N HIS A 99 1.93 3.79 -3.82
CA HIS A 99 0.61 4.37 -4.03
C HIS A 99 0.48 4.73 -5.50
N CYS A 100 0.28 3.69 -6.31
CA CYS A 100 -0.21 3.94 -7.64
C CYS A 100 -1.69 4.31 -7.56
N TRP A 101 -2.07 5.29 -8.36
CA TRP A 101 -3.47 5.58 -8.73
C TRP A 101 -4.25 4.34 -9.14
N CYS A 102 -3.55 3.33 -9.64
CA CYS A 102 -4.11 2.06 -10.08
C CYS A 102 -4.09 0.96 -9.02
N ASP A 103 -3.75 1.25 -7.76
CA ASP A 103 -3.95 0.28 -6.68
C ASP A 103 -5.45 0.20 -6.32
N LEU A 104 -6.18 -0.51 -7.17
CA LEU A 104 -7.59 -0.83 -6.99
C LEU A 104 -7.79 -1.91 -5.92
N THR A 105 -6.72 -2.56 -5.47
CA THR A 105 -6.80 -3.76 -4.62
C THR A 105 -6.99 -3.43 -3.15
N SER A 106 -6.52 -2.26 -2.70
CA SER A 106 -6.58 -1.87 -1.29
C SER A 106 -7.96 -1.30 -0.86
N GLY A 107 -8.92 -1.16 -1.78
CA GLY A 107 -10.32 -0.79 -1.46
C GLY A 107 -10.49 0.62 -0.87
N ARG A 108 -9.42 1.42 -0.83
CA ARG A 108 -9.33 2.72 -0.15
C ARG A 108 -9.22 3.89 -1.12
N PHE A 109 -9.87 3.79 -2.28
CA PHE A 109 -9.81 4.83 -3.32
C PHE A 109 -10.29 6.22 -2.84
N PHE A 110 -11.05 6.30 -1.75
CA PHE A 110 -11.64 7.54 -1.23
C PHE A 110 -11.05 8.02 0.11
N GLU A 111 -10.04 7.36 0.66
CA GLU A 111 -9.43 7.84 1.91
C GLU A 111 -8.48 9.03 1.63
N PRO A 112 -8.46 10.06 2.49
CA PRO A 112 -7.48 11.14 2.40
C PRO A 112 -6.06 10.59 2.58
N PHE A 113 -5.10 11.27 1.95
CA PHE A 113 -3.70 10.87 1.98
C PHE A 113 -3.13 11.04 3.40
N ASP A 114 -2.72 9.92 4.01
CA ASP A 114 -2.06 9.87 5.30
C ASP A 114 -0.62 9.37 5.13
N VAL A 115 0.32 10.32 5.08
CA VAL A 115 1.75 10.04 4.93
C VAL A 115 2.23 9.11 6.02
N THR A 116 1.85 9.36 7.28
CA THR A 116 2.32 8.59 8.43
C THR A 116 1.99 7.12 8.29
N ARG A 117 0.74 6.81 7.92
CA ARG A 117 0.30 5.43 7.73
C ARG A 117 1.08 4.73 6.62
N TRP A 118 1.39 5.46 5.56
CA TRP A 118 2.14 4.95 4.41
C TRP A 118 3.59 4.65 4.75
N GLU A 119 4.25 5.52 5.52
CA GLU A 119 5.60 5.28 6.04
C GLU A 119 5.61 4.03 6.92
N VAL A 120 4.63 3.90 7.83
CA VAL A 120 4.44 2.70 8.67
C VAL A 120 4.29 1.44 7.83
N GLN A 121 3.43 1.46 6.82
CA GLN A 121 3.20 0.29 5.98
C GLN A 121 4.45 -0.11 5.19
N SER A 122 5.28 0.86 4.78
CA SER A 122 6.53 0.61 4.07
C SER A 122 7.57 -0.08 4.96
N VAL A 123 7.70 0.38 6.21
CA VAL A 123 8.59 -0.26 7.19
C VAL A 123 8.09 -1.67 7.54
N VAL A 124 6.78 -1.86 7.74
CA VAL A 124 6.19 -3.17 8.05
C VAL A 124 6.39 -4.16 6.89
N ARG A 125 6.21 -3.73 5.65
CA ARG A 125 6.47 -4.57 4.49
C ARG A 125 7.95 -4.97 4.40
N MET A 126 8.86 -4.02 4.59
CA MET A 126 10.30 -4.30 4.59
C MET A 126 10.67 -5.30 5.69
N LYS A 127 10.08 -5.16 6.88
CA LYS A 127 10.23 -6.15 7.96
C LYS A 127 9.83 -7.55 7.50
N GLU A 128 8.66 -7.70 6.90
CA GLU A 128 8.17 -9.01 6.42
C GLU A 128 9.12 -9.62 5.38
N GLU A 129 9.64 -8.82 4.45
CA GLU A 129 10.62 -9.25 3.45
C GLU A 129 11.94 -9.70 4.11
N LEU A 130 12.44 -8.98 5.12
CA LEU A 130 13.65 -9.34 5.85
C LEU A 130 13.47 -10.61 6.70
N GLU A 131 12.29 -10.80 7.32
CA GLU A 131 11.98 -12.05 8.03
C GLU A 131 11.96 -13.25 7.09
N GLU A 132 11.41 -13.12 5.87
CA GLU A 132 11.47 -14.18 4.87
C GLU A 132 12.92 -14.50 4.48
N LEU A 133 13.76 -13.48 4.29
CA LEU A 133 15.18 -13.66 3.99
C LEU A 133 15.94 -14.36 5.13
N GLN A 134 15.66 -14.03 6.38
CA GLN A 134 16.25 -14.70 7.54
C GLN A 134 15.87 -16.19 7.59
N ILE A 135 14.59 -16.50 7.35
CA ILE A 135 14.13 -17.90 7.30
C ILE A 135 14.79 -18.66 6.16
N LEU A 136 14.97 -18.01 5.00
CA LEU A 136 15.62 -18.62 3.84
C LEU A 136 17.10 -18.89 4.10
N ASN A 137 17.83 -17.93 4.68
CA ASN A 137 19.23 -18.11 5.05
C ASN A 137 19.40 -19.23 6.08
N ALA A 138 18.57 -19.26 7.12
CA ALA A 138 18.62 -20.35 8.11
C ALA A 138 18.37 -21.74 7.51
N LYS A 139 17.55 -21.84 6.45
CA LYS A 139 17.34 -23.10 5.72
C LYS A 139 18.54 -23.49 4.87
N ILE A 140 19.23 -22.52 4.27
CA ILE A 140 20.47 -22.78 3.52
C ILE A 140 21.53 -23.30 4.47
N ASP A 141 21.75 -22.62 5.60
CA ASP A 141 22.74 -23.01 6.60
C ASP A 141 22.46 -24.43 7.16
N ALA A 142 21.20 -24.75 7.41
CA ALA A 142 20.80 -26.10 7.84
C ALA A 142 21.09 -27.17 6.78
N ALA A 143 20.79 -26.88 5.50
CA ALA A 143 21.05 -27.81 4.40
C ALA A 143 22.55 -27.98 4.11
N GLU A 144 23.36 -26.96 4.32
CA GLU A 144 24.82 -27.03 4.21
C GLU A 144 25.41 -27.89 5.33
N ALA A 145 24.95 -27.72 6.57
CA ALA A 145 25.37 -28.54 7.71
C ALA A 145 25.03 -30.04 7.53
N GLU A 146 23.89 -30.36 6.93
CA GLU A 146 23.53 -31.76 6.61
C GLU A 146 24.48 -32.38 5.57
N ARG A 147 24.93 -31.62 4.57
CA ARG A 147 25.86 -32.11 3.54
C ARG A 147 27.26 -32.39 4.08
N GLU A 148 27.77 -31.51 4.94
CA GLU A 148 29.07 -31.72 5.57
C GLU A 148 29.07 -32.96 6.48
N GLY A 149 27.93 -33.30 7.08
CA GLY A 149 27.74 -34.52 7.87
C GLY A 149 27.81 -35.82 7.05
N GLU A 150 27.32 -35.80 5.80
CA GLU A 150 27.34 -36.98 4.92
C GLU A 150 28.73 -37.24 4.32
N GLU A 151 29.44 -36.20 3.86
CA GLU A 151 30.79 -36.37 3.30
C GLU A 151 31.81 -36.89 4.33
N GLY A 152 31.70 -36.46 5.60
CA GLY A 152 32.54 -36.97 6.68
C GLY A 152 32.33 -38.45 7.02
N SER A 153 31.16 -39.02 6.69
CA SER A 153 30.86 -40.43 6.99
C SER A 153 31.28 -41.39 5.86
N GLU A 154 31.38 -40.95 4.61
CA GLU A 154 31.82 -41.81 3.50
C GLU A 154 33.35 -42.00 3.47
N GLU A 155 34.14 -40.99 3.87
CA GLU A 155 35.60 -41.08 3.89
C GLU A 155 36.11 -42.12 4.91
N MET A 156 35.41 -42.28 6.05
CA MET A 156 35.78 -43.28 7.07
C MET A 156 35.43 -44.72 6.67
N VAL A 157 34.50 -44.94 5.72
CA VAL A 157 34.18 -46.28 5.19
C VAL A 157 35.11 -46.68 4.04
N ALA A 158 35.62 -45.71 3.26
CA ALA A 158 36.61 -45.95 2.21
C ALA A 158 38.00 -46.34 2.76
N ALA A 159 38.37 -45.88 3.96
CA ALA A 159 39.66 -46.20 4.59
C ALA A 159 39.81 -47.67 5.06
N LYS A 160 38.72 -48.47 5.09
CA LYS A 160 38.78 -49.89 5.52
C LYS A 160 38.82 -50.90 4.37
N ARG A 161 38.94 -50.46 3.11
CA ARG A 161 38.93 -51.35 1.92
C ARG A 161 40.19 -51.32 1.05
N GLN A 162 41.33 -50.88 1.60
CA GLN A 162 42.63 -51.08 0.97
C GLN A 162 43.22 -52.43 1.36
N ASN A 163 42.75 -53.50 0.69
CA ASN A 163 43.53 -54.73 0.46
C ASN A 163 42.82 -55.62 -0.58
N SER A 164 42.57 -55.09 -1.78
CA SER A 164 42.40 -55.95 -2.96
C SER A 164 42.55 -55.14 -4.25
N THR A 165 43.64 -55.45 -4.92
CA THR A 165 44.00 -55.21 -6.32
C THR A 165 42.81 -55.23 -7.27
N VAL A 166 42.72 -54.25 -8.19
CA VAL A 166 42.60 -54.44 -9.65
C VAL A 166 42.49 -53.07 -10.34
N THR A 167 43.34 -52.91 -11.34
CA THR A 167 43.45 -51.83 -12.32
C THR A 167 42.16 -51.64 -13.13
N GLY A 168 41.65 -50.41 -13.19
CA GLY A 168 40.51 -50.06 -14.04
C GLY A 168 40.35 -48.55 -14.21
N THR A 169 40.74 -48.06 -15.37
CA THR A 169 40.61 -46.69 -15.89
C THR A 169 39.19 -46.15 -15.72
N SER A 170 39.02 -44.95 -15.13
CA SER A 170 37.72 -44.27 -15.14
C SER A 170 37.88 -42.76 -15.35
N ASN A 171 37.11 -42.26 -16.31
CA ASN A 171 37.07 -40.88 -16.76
C ASN A 171 36.37 -39.99 -15.72
N ARG A 172 37.08 -38.94 -15.29
CA ARG A 172 36.53 -37.80 -14.55
C ARG A 172 35.58 -37.01 -15.43
N THR A 173 34.27 -37.10 -15.19
CA THR A 173 33.29 -36.11 -15.63
C THR A 173 32.95 -35.21 -14.46
N ALA A 174 33.46 -33.98 -14.53
CA ALA A 174 33.09 -32.89 -13.63
C ALA A 174 31.64 -32.49 -13.88
N THR A 175 30.74 -32.79 -12.94
CA THR A 175 29.39 -32.24 -12.91
C THR A 175 29.46 -30.80 -12.43
N MET A 176 29.51 -29.86 -13.38
CA MET A 176 29.22 -28.45 -13.11
C MET A 176 27.76 -28.35 -12.66
N PHE A 177 27.55 -28.04 -11.38
CA PHE A 177 26.26 -27.65 -10.84
C PHE A 177 25.82 -26.32 -11.48
N SER A 178 24.74 -26.37 -12.25
CA SER A 178 24.15 -25.23 -12.97
C SER A 178 23.23 -24.43 -12.03
N TRP A 179 23.74 -23.33 -11.48
CA TRP A 179 23.00 -22.41 -10.59
C TRP A 179 21.83 -21.66 -11.28
N SER A 180 21.67 -21.78 -12.60
CA SER A 180 20.63 -21.10 -13.38
C SER A 180 19.22 -21.71 -13.23
N ALA A 181 19.07 -22.89 -12.61
CA ALA A 181 17.75 -23.52 -12.44
C ALA A 181 16.97 -23.05 -11.20
N ILE A 182 17.62 -22.37 -10.24
CA ILE A 182 16.98 -21.92 -8.99
C ILE A 182 16.38 -20.50 -9.11
N LEU A 183 16.84 -19.70 -10.07
CA LEU A 183 16.36 -18.31 -10.26
C LEU A 183 15.16 -18.18 -11.24
N ALA A 184 14.71 -19.28 -11.87
CA ALA A 184 13.65 -19.24 -12.89
C ALA A 184 12.25 -19.64 -12.40
N SER A 185 12.06 -20.07 -11.15
CA SER A 185 10.80 -20.69 -10.68
C SER A 185 10.00 -19.88 -9.65
N ARG A 186 10.34 -18.62 -9.36
CA ARG A 186 9.68 -17.87 -8.28
C ARG A 186 9.36 -16.42 -8.63
N TRP A 187 8.57 -16.21 -9.68
CA TRP A 187 7.71 -15.02 -9.76
C TRP A 187 6.37 -15.38 -9.12
N PRO A 188 6.05 -14.88 -7.91
CA PRO A 188 4.71 -15.05 -7.37
C PRO A 188 3.79 -14.05 -8.07
N ILE A 189 2.99 -14.57 -9.00
CA ILE A 189 1.75 -13.94 -9.44
C ILE A 189 0.88 -13.78 -8.19
N PHE A 190 0.63 -12.52 -7.80
CA PHE A 190 -0.48 -12.03 -6.97
C PHE A 190 -1.08 -13.04 -5.96
N LYS A 191 -0.46 -13.18 -4.78
CA LYS A 191 -1.21 -13.61 -3.59
C LYS A 191 -1.76 -12.37 -2.91
N THR A 192 -3.03 -12.09 -3.14
CA THR A 192 -3.82 -11.13 -2.36
C THR A 192 -3.83 -11.55 -0.89
N PRO A 193 -3.43 -10.68 0.06
CA PRO A 193 -3.59 -10.99 1.48
C PRO A 193 -5.09 -11.01 1.85
N SER A 194 -5.46 -12.03 2.62
CA SER A 194 -6.78 -12.19 3.22
C SER A 194 -7.00 -11.10 4.28
N PRO A 195 -8.16 -10.42 4.33
CA PRO A 195 -8.41 -9.39 5.33
C PRO A 195 -8.67 -10.04 6.70
N SER A 196 -7.64 -10.05 7.55
CA SER A 196 -7.79 -10.37 8.96
C SER A 196 -8.29 -9.15 9.72
N SER A 197 -9.36 -9.41 10.47
CA SER A 197 -10.14 -8.56 11.34
C SER A 197 -9.37 -7.94 12.53
N LEU A 198 -9.92 -6.80 13.00
CA LEU A 198 -9.93 -6.31 14.39
C LEU A 198 -8.60 -5.83 15.00
N VAL A 199 -8.45 -4.50 15.05
CA VAL A 199 -7.92 -3.82 16.24
C VAL A 199 -8.87 -2.67 16.58
N GLU A 200 -9.71 -2.94 17.57
CA GLU A 200 -10.55 -1.96 18.26
C GLU A 200 -9.69 -1.31 19.36
N SER A 201 -9.11 -0.15 19.06
CA SER A 201 -8.43 0.66 20.07
C SER A 201 -9.47 1.55 20.77
N ALA A 202 -9.93 1.07 21.93
CA ALA A 202 -10.52 1.92 22.94
C ALA A 202 -9.45 2.91 23.45
N THR A 203 -9.71 4.20 23.32
CA THR A 203 -9.01 5.21 24.11
C THR A 203 -10.06 6.16 24.69
N SER A 204 -10.51 5.79 25.87
CA SER A 204 -11.18 6.64 26.84
C SER A 204 -10.16 7.62 27.43
N SER A 205 -10.22 8.90 27.02
CA SER A 205 -9.59 9.99 27.74
C SER A 205 -10.65 10.89 28.36
N SER A 206 -10.81 10.71 29.68
CA SER A 206 -11.56 11.58 30.58
C SER A 206 -10.86 12.92 30.71
N THR A 207 -11.54 14.00 30.30
CA THR A 207 -11.14 15.38 30.59
C THR A 207 -11.97 15.91 31.77
N PRO A 208 -11.36 16.40 32.87
CA PRO A 208 -12.09 17.02 33.95
C PRO A 208 -12.44 18.49 33.66
N GLN A 209 -13.70 18.80 33.95
CA GLN A 209 -14.36 20.10 33.95
C GLN A 209 -13.89 20.99 35.13
N PRO A 210 -13.94 22.32 34.98
CA PRO A 210 -14.31 23.19 36.09
C PRO A 210 -15.60 23.98 35.82
N THR A 211 -16.41 24.02 36.87
CA THR A 211 -17.73 24.64 37.05
C THR A 211 -17.63 26.12 37.44
N SER A 212 -18.55 26.97 36.92
CA SER A 212 -19.30 28.08 37.60
C SER A 212 -19.76 29.14 36.56
N GLU A 213 -21.05 29.18 36.18
CA GLU A 213 -22.15 30.11 36.62
C GLU A 213 -22.27 31.43 35.81
N PRO A 214 -23.43 32.14 35.73
CA PRO A 214 -24.85 31.74 35.77
C PRO A 214 -25.68 32.48 34.64
N PRO A 215 -27.00 32.83 34.75
CA PRO A 215 -28.01 32.44 33.75
C PRO A 215 -28.58 33.61 32.92
N HIS A 216 -28.78 33.41 31.61
CA HIS A 216 -29.60 34.32 30.81
C HIS A 216 -30.65 33.59 29.95
N ASN A 217 -31.80 34.25 29.87
CA ASN A 217 -33.13 33.80 29.47
C ASN A 217 -33.25 33.05 28.13
N PRO A 218 -34.26 32.16 28.00
CA PRO A 218 -34.58 31.48 26.75
C PRO A 218 -35.35 32.41 25.81
N THR A 219 -34.77 32.70 24.65
CA THR A 219 -35.52 33.19 23.47
C THR A 219 -35.81 32.00 22.57
N THR A 220 -37.10 31.71 22.49
CA THR A 220 -37.81 30.75 21.65
C THR A 220 -37.25 30.62 20.23
N PRO A 221 -36.80 29.43 19.80
CA PRO A 221 -36.74 29.10 18.38
C PRO A 221 -38.06 28.44 17.95
N THR A 222 -38.78 29.14 17.09
CA THR A 222 -39.95 28.68 16.35
C THR A 222 -39.66 27.33 15.69
N THR A 223 -40.35 26.30 16.17
CA THR A 223 -40.40 24.96 15.61
C THR A 223 -40.86 25.01 14.15
N PRO A 224 -40.05 24.55 13.17
CA PRO A 224 -40.58 24.23 11.86
C PRO A 224 -41.49 23.02 12.01
N GLN A 225 -42.76 23.28 11.74
CA GLN A 225 -43.86 22.34 11.64
C GLN A 225 -43.41 21.06 10.91
N ALA A 226 -43.38 19.94 11.64
CA ALA A 226 -43.06 18.63 11.10
C ALA A 226 -44.08 18.29 10.01
N ALA A 227 -43.68 18.45 8.76
CA ALA A 227 -44.44 17.96 7.63
C ALA A 227 -44.51 16.43 7.75
N SER A 228 -45.73 15.93 7.83
CA SER A 228 -46.08 14.51 7.85
C SER A 228 -45.32 13.77 6.76
N SER A 229 -44.44 12.85 7.16
CA SER A 229 -43.72 11.95 6.27
C SER A 229 -44.72 11.02 5.57
N MET A 230 -45.24 11.44 4.42
CA MET A 230 -45.92 10.52 3.53
C MET A 230 -44.91 9.46 3.07
N ASN A 231 -45.28 8.19 3.26
CA ASN A 231 -44.53 7.02 2.82
C ASN A 231 -44.44 7.01 1.28
N LEU A 232 -43.50 7.79 0.74
CA LEU A 232 -43.10 7.74 -0.65
C LEU A 232 -42.07 6.62 -0.84
N PRO A 233 -42.11 5.91 -1.98
CA PRO A 233 -41.15 4.85 -2.28
C PRO A 233 -39.72 5.40 -2.18
N ARG A 234 -38.82 4.65 -1.51
CA ARG A 234 -37.44 5.04 -1.14
C ARG A 234 -36.59 5.62 -2.29
N ILE A 235 -37.00 5.42 -3.54
CA ILE A 235 -36.27 5.82 -4.75
C ILE A 235 -36.67 7.24 -5.24
N ARG A 236 -37.72 7.86 -4.68
CA ARG A 236 -38.12 9.25 -5.00
C ARG A 236 -37.90 10.17 -3.79
N ARG A 237 -36.63 10.40 -3.42
CA ARG A 237 -36.28 11.37 -2.37
C ARG A 237 -35.35 12.42 -2.93
N GLU A 238 -35.74 13.67 -2.75
CA GLU A 238 -34.86 14.82 -2.81
C GLU A 238 -33.91 14.74 -1.60
N TYR A 239 -32.61 14.90 -1.83
CA TYR A 239 -31.61 14.90 -0.78
C TYR A 239 -31.01 16.31 -0.66
N ASP A 240 -31.33 16.98 0.44
CA ASP A 240 -30.78 18.29 0.79
C ASP A 240 -29.44 18.10 1.53
N LEU A 241 -28.34 18.53 0.92
CA LEU A 241 -27.00 18.41 1.48
C LEU A 241 -26.53 19.67 2.21
N ARG A 242 -27.35 20.74 2.26
CA ARG A 242 -27.05 21.99 2.96
C ARG A 242 -26.72 21.83 4.44
N PRO A 243 -27.37 20.93 5.21
CA PRO A 243 -27.00 20.70 6.61
C PRO A 243 -25.57 20.16 6.79
N TYR A 244 -24.98 19.59 5.75
CA TYR A 244 -23.63 19.04 5.74
C TYR A 244 -22.58 20.00 5.17
N GLY A 245 -22.96 21.26 4.89
CA GLY A 245 -22.06 22.29 4.36
C GLY A 245 -21.91 22.30 2.84
N PHE A 246 -22.70 21.51 2.11
CA PHE A 246 -22.74 21.53 0.65
C PHE A 246 -23.95 22.33 0.17
N GLU A 247 -23.76 23.38 -0.62
CA GLU A 247 -24.85 24.17 -1.21
C GLU A 247 -25.45 23.45 -2.43
N MET A 248 -26.00 22.25 -2.20
CA MET A 248 -26.50 21.38 -3.26
C MET A 248 -27.73 20.60 -2.79
N VAL A 249 -28.69 20.47 -3.70
CA VAL A 249 -29.88 19.64 -3.54
C VAL A 249 -29.91 18.65 -4.70
N VAL A 250 -29.98 17.35 -4.39
CA VAL A 250 -29.99 16.28 -5.40
C VAL A 250 -31.42 15.74 -5.54
N ASP A 251 -32.05 16.04 -6.67
CA ASP A 251 -33.40 15.57 -6.99
C ASP A 251 -33.36 14.44 -8.04
N PHE A 252 -33.86 13.26 -7.66
CA PHE A 252 -33.98 12.09 -8.53
C PHE A 252 -35.36 11.98 -9.21
N GLY A 253 -36.21 13.00 -9.07
CA GLY A 253 -37.61 13.03 -9.52
C GLY A 253 -37.84 13.50 -10.97
N TRP A 254 -36.81 13.76 -11.77
CA TRP A 254 -36.98 14.24 -13.15
C TRP A 254 -37.64 13.20 -14.07
N SER A 255 -38.97 13.30 -14.22
CA SER A 255 -39.66 12.73 -15.37
C SER A 255 -39.49 13.67 -16.56
N ARG A 256 -38.89 13.18 -17.65
CA ARG A 256 -38.97 13.84 -18.95
C ARG A 256 -40.45 13.91 -19.34
N ASN A 257 -41.03 15.09 -19.35
CA ASN A 257 -42.25 15.31 -20.12
C ASN A 257 -41.85 15.19 -21.59
N GLU A 258 -42.26 14.09 -22.23
CA GLU A 258 -42.22 13.98 -23.67
C GLU A 258 -43.22 14.99 -24.26
N SER A 259 -42.70 15.93 -25.04
CA SER A 259 -43.46 16.88 -25.85
C SER A 259 -43.46 16.45 -27.30
#